data_AF-A0A379U0Z5-F1
#
_entry.id   AF-A0A379U0Z5-F1
#
_cell.length_a   1.000
_cell.length_b   1.000
_cell.length_c   1.000
_cell.angle_alpha   90.00
_cell.angle_beta   90.00
_cell.angle_gamma   90.00
#
_symmetry.space_group_name_H-M   'P 1'
#
loop_
_entity.id
_entity.type
_entity.pdbx_description
1 polymer ?
#
loop_
_entity_poly.entity_id
_entity_poly.type
_entity_poly.pdbx_seq_one_letter_code
_entity_poly.pdbx_strand_id
1 'polypeptide(L)'
;MPLMARSFTTPGVAQQLAWKTSMLARSGTVRMPVIYGVLTHEEHPGPDVLLLERLRGVSVEAPARTPERWEQLKDQIVEGLLAWHRQDSRGCVGAVDHTQENIWPSWYRQRVEVLWTTLNQFSNTGLTMQDKRILFRTRECLPSLFEGFNDNCVLVHGNFCLRSMLKDARSRSAPGDGRPRADTVGAERVRTVSPDG
;
A
#
# COMPACT_ATOMS: atom_id res chain seq x y z
N MET A 1 5.72 -14.36 -20.89
CA MET A 1 5.14 -13.37 -19.94
C MET A 1 5.91 -13.46 -18.63
N PRO A 2 6.37 -12.35 -18.03
CA PRO A 2 7.10 -12.41 -16.76
C PRO A 2 6.09 -12.61 -15.61
N LEU A 3 6.18 -13.76 -14.94
CA LEU A 3 5.31 -14.17 -13.83
C LEU A 3 6.07 -14.09 -12.50
N MET A 4 5.36 -13.87 -11.41
CA MET A 4 5.86 -13.97 -10.05
C MET A 4 4.93 -14.89 -9.25
N ALA A 5 5.53 -15.80 -8.49
CA ALA A 5 4.83 -16.60 -7.50
C ALA A 5 5.26 -16.12 -6.11
N ARG A 6 4.29 -15.93 -5.22
CA ARG A 6 4.54 -15.56 -3.83
C ARG A 6 3.88 -16.56 -2.90
N SER A 7 4.66 -17.12 -1.99
CA SER A 7 4.21 -18.09 -0.99
C SER A 7 3.90 -17.42 0.34
N PHE A 8 2.81 -17.83 0.98
CA PHE A 8 2.36 -17.36 2.28
C PHE A 8 2.23 -18.55 3.22
N THR A 9 2.80 -18.44 4.41
CA THR A 9 2.71 -19.49 5.45
C THR A 9 1.42 -19.39 6.25
N THR A 10 0.78 -18.22 6.25
CA THR A 10 -0.49 -17.97 6.94
C THR A 10 -1.65 -18.14 5.94
N PRO A 11 -2.60 -19.06 6.22
CA PRO A 11 -3.77 -19.27 5.37
C PRO A 11 -4.59 -18.00 5.16
N GLY A 12 -5.13 -17.82 3.96
CA GLY A 12 -6.06 -16.74 3.62
C GLY A 12 -5.41 -15.40 3.27
N VAL A 13 -4.14 -15.19 3.61
CA VAL A 13 -3.41 -13.95 3.26
C VAL A 13 -3.27 -13.82 1.73
N ALA A 14 -3.00 -14.92 1.03
CA ALA A 14 -2.89 -14.91 -0.43
C ALA A 14 -4.23 -14.52 -1.10
N GLN A 15 -5.35 -15.03 -0.59
CA GLN A 15 -6.69 -14.70 -1.07
C GLN A 15 -7.04 -13.23 -0.80
N GLN A 16 -6.77 -12.73 0.41
CA GLN A 16 -6.97 -11.32 0.76
C GLN A 16 -6.15 -10.40 -0.16
N LEU A 17 -4.89 -10.74 -0.43
CA LEU A 17 -4.03 -9.94 -1.30
C LEU A 17 -4.52 -9.96 -2.75
N ALA A 18 -4.94 -11.12 -3.25
CA ALA A 18 -5.54 -11.28 -4.58
C ALA A 18 -6.79 -10.41 -4.74
N TRP A 19 -7.68 -10.45 -3.74
CA TRP A 19 -8.90 -9.66 -3.71
C TRP A 19 -8.61 -8.16 -3.73
N LYS A 20 -7.76 -7.69 -2.80
CA LYS A 20 -7.33 -6.28 -2.71
C LYS A 20 -6.74 -5.82 -4.04
N THR A 21 -5.80 -6.58 -4.59
CA THR A 21 -5.14 -6.23 -5.87
C THR A 21 -6.14 -6.15 -7.02
N SER A 22 -7.07 -7.09 -7.10
CA SER A 22 -8.10 -7.12 -8.16
C SER A 22 -9.11 -5.99 -8.01
N MET A 23 -9.51 -5.65 -6.78
CA MET A 23 -10.37 -4.51 -6.49
C MET A 23 -9.70 -3.20 -6.90
N LEU A 24 -8.44 -3.03 -6.53
CA LEU A 24 -7.64 -1.87 -6.90
C LEU A 24 -7.40 -1.80 -8.41
N ALA A 25 -7.19 -2.92 -9.10
CA ALA A 25 -7.04 -2.94 -10.56
C ALA A 25 -8.28 -2.38 -11.28
N ARG A 26 -9.49 -2.67 -10.78
CA ARG A 26 -10.76 -2.17 -11.35
C ARG A 26 -10.96 -0.67 -11.19
N SER A 27 -10.41 -0.09 -10.13
CA SER A 27 -10.48 1.36 -9.89
C SER A 27 -9.65 2.19 -10.89
N GLY A 28 -8.75 1.54 -11.65
CA GLY A 28 -8.01 2.13 -12.78
C GLY A 28 -7.00 3.22 -12.41
N THR A 29 -6.81 3.46 -11.12
CA THR A 29 -6.12 4.67 -10.66
C THR A 29 -4.61 4.51 -10.64
N VAL A 30 -4.14 3.40 -10.10
CA VAL A 30 -2.74 3.00 -10.10
C VAL A 30 -2.65 1.63 -10.77
N ARG A 31 -1.58 1.42 -11.54
CA ARG A 31 -1.35 0.15 -12.22
C ARG A 31 -1.06 -0.94 -11.18
N MET A 32 -2.00 -1.86 -11.01
CA MET A 32 -1.87 -3.05 -10.17
C MET A 32 -1.43 -4.28 -10.98
N PRO A 33 -0.61 -5.20 -10.43
CA PRO A 33 -0.27 -6.47 -11.09
C PRO A 33 -1.54 -7.29 -11.38
N VAL A 34 -1.58 -7.94 -12.55
CA VAL A 34 -2.66 -8.89 -12.86
C VAL A 34 -2.52 -10.11 -11.97
N ILE A 35 -3.60 -10.53 -11.34
CA ILE A 35 -3.65 -11.79 -10.59
C ILE A 35 -4.02 -12.92 -11.55
N TYR A 36 -3.20 -13.97 -11.59
CA TYR A 36 -3.44 -15.16 -12.42
C TYR A 36 -4.14 -16.28 -11.66
N GLY A 37 -3.94 -16.37 -10.34
CA GLY A 37 -4.60 -17.37 -9.51
C GLY A 37 -4.07 -17.41 -8.08
N VAL A 38 -4.85 -18.05 -7.21
CA VAL A 38 -4.46 -18.39 -5.84
C VAL A 38 -4.55 -19.90 -5.71
N LEU A 39 -3.48 -20.53 -5.22
CA LEU A 39 -3.49 -21.94 -4.84
C LEU A 39 -3.50 -22.01 -3.32
N THR A 40 -4.56 -22.60 -2.76
CA THR A 40 -4.67 -22.90 -1.33
C THR A 40 -4.61 -24.40 -1.13
N HIS A 41 -3.98 -24.85 -0.04
CA HIS A 41 -3.86 -26.27 0.27
C HIS A 41 -4.81 -26.61 1.42
N GLU A 42 -6.00 -27.13 1.10
CA GLU A 42 -6.98 -27.53 2.12
C GLU A 42 -6.74 -28.95 2.65
N GLU A 43 -6.29 -29.86 1.80
CA GLU A 43 -6.12 -31.29 2.15
C GLU A 43 -4.72 -31.65 2.67
N HIS A 44 -3.71 -30.81 2.40
CA HIS A 44 -2.32 -31.05 2.80
C HIS A 44 -1.70 -29.78 3.37
N PRO A 45 -0.87 -29.85 4.42
CA PRO A 45 -0.18 -28.67 4.93
C PRO A 45 0.81 -28.15 3.88
N GLY A 46 0.45 -27.05 3.22
CA GLY A 46 1.28 -26.38 2.22
C GLY A 46 1.05 -24.87 2.25
N PRO A 47 2.05 -24.06 1.86
CA PRO A 47 1.88 -22.61 1.83
C PRO A 47 0.87 -22.21 0.76
N ASP A 48 0.07 -21.19 1.04
CA ASP A 48 -0.78 -20.58 0.01
C ASP A 48 0.10 -19.87 -1.02
N VAL A 49 -0.19 -20.02 -2.31
CA VAL A 49 0.59 -19.42 -3.40
C VAL A 49 -0.26 -18.45 -4.21
N LEU A 50 0.19 -17.20 -4.32
CA LEU A 50 -0.37 -16.21 -5.22
C LEU A 50 0.47 -16.14 -6.51
N LEU A 51 -0.17 -16.37 -7.65
CA LEU A 51 0.41 -16.16 -8.97
C LEU A 51 -0.03 -14.80 -9.51
N LEU A 52 0.94 -13.94 -9.83
CA LEU A 52 0.70 -12.58 -10.29
C LEU A 52 1.69 -12.16 -11.37
N GLU A 53 1.33 -11.12 -12.10
CA GLU A 53 2.19 -10.50 -13.08
C GLU A 53 3.41 -9.85 -12.41
N ARG A 54 4.59 -10.13 -12.95
CA ARG A 54 5.80 -9.44 -12.55
C ARG A 54 5.88 -8.08 -13.24
N LEU A 55 5.63 -7.03 -12.47
CA LEU A 55 5.82 -5.65 -12.90
C LEU A 55 7.29 -5.40 -13.30
N ARG A 56 7.49 -4.75 -14.45
CA ARG A 56 8.79 -4.24 -14.85
C ARG A 56 9.04 -2.88 -14.19
N GLY A 57 10.31 -2.63 -13.85
CA GLY A 57 10.75 -1.38 -13.26
C GLY A 57 11.91 -1.58 -12.30
N VAL A 58 12.36 -0.48 -11.71
CA VAL A 58 13.27 -0.45 -10.57
C VAL A 58 12.56 0.21 -9.39
N SER A 59 12.93 -0.19 -8.18
CA SER A 59 12.43 0.44 -6.96
C SER A 59 12.66 1.96 -7.02
N VAL A 60 11.69 2.73 -6.51
CA VAL A 60 11.81 4.19 -6.39
C VAL A 60 12.96 4.59 -5.48
N GLU A 61 13.41 3.70 -4.57
CA GLU A 61 14.60 3.92 -3.74
C GLU A 61 15.89 4.12 -4.54
N ALA A 62 15.97 3.54 -5.73
CA ALA A 62 17.12 3.78 -6.59
C ALA A 62 17.16 5.28 -6.95
N PRO A 63 18.32 5.96 -6.85
CA PRO A 63 18.40 7.39 -7.15
C PRO A 63 17.85 7.73 -8.54
N ALA A 64 17.21 8.89 -8.67
CA ALA A 64 16.94 9.45 -9.99
C ALA A 64 18.26 9.87 -10.64
N ARG A 65 18.38 9.67 -11.96
CA ARG A 65 19.63 9.97 -12.68
C ARG A 65 19.90 11.46 -12.84
N THR A 66 18.85 12.30 -12.77
CA THR A 66 18.94 13.75 -12.84
C THR A 66 17.98 14.40 -11.84
N PRO A 67 18.23 15.65 -11.40
CA PRO A 67 17.34 16.39 -10.52
C PRO A 67 15.94 16.60 -11.11
N GLU A 68 15.81 16.87 -12.41
CA GLU A 68 14.52 17.13 -13.06
C GLU A 68 13.62 15.88 -13.02
N ARG A 69 14.22 14.70 -13.20
CA ARG A 69 13.51 13.43 -13.08
C ARG A 69 13.09 13.12 -11.65
N TRP A 70 13.81 13.66 -10.67
CA TRP A 70 13.42 13.51 -9.27
C TRP A 70 12.16 14.31 -8.97
N GLU A 71 12.08 15.56 -9.44
CA GLU A 71 10.88 16.39 -9.27
C GLU A 71 9.67 15.76 -9.96
N GLN A 72 9.82 15.32 -11.22
CA GLN A 72 8.75 14.61 -11.94
C GLN A 72 8.28 13.34 -11.21
N LEU A 73 9.21 12.60 -10.60
CA LEU A 73 8.88 11.40 -9.84
C LEU A 73 8.10 11.74 -8.56
N LYS A 74 8.42 12.84 -7.87
CA LYS A 74 7.64 13.30 -6.72
C LYS A 74 6.21 13.63 -7.13
N ASP A 75 6.04 14.37 -8.22
CA ASP A 75 4.71 14.73 -8.72
C ASP A 75 3.88 13.47 -9.02
N GLN A 76 4.48 12.48 -9.68
CA GLN A 76 3.81 11.20 -9.96
C GLN A 76 3.45 10.41 -8.69
N ILE A 77 4.30 10.44 -7.66
CA ILE A 77 4.03 9.78 -6.37
C ILE A 77 2.84 10.47 -5.68
N VAL A 78 2.83 11.81 -5.66
CA VAL A 78 1.75 12.60 -5.08
C VAL A 78 0.45 12.35 -5.85
N GLU A 79 0.48 12.36 -7.18
CA GLU A 79 -0.69 12.04 -7.99
C GLU A 79 -1.21 10.62 -7.71
N GLY A 80 -0.33 9.61 -7.64
CA GLY A 80 -0.72 8.24 -7.32
C GLY A 80 -1.38 8.13 -5.95
N LEU A 81 -0.81 8.79 -4.93
CA LEU A 81 -1.35 8.80 -3.56
C LEU A 81 -2.73 9.49 -3.49
N LEU A 82 -2.83 10.69 -4.06
CA LEU A 82 -4.09 11.43 -4.11
C LEU A 82 -5.17 10.61 -4.83
N ALA A 83 -4.78 9.88 -5.86
CA ALA A 83 -5.72 9.12 -6.64
C ALA A 83 -6.24 7.89 -5.87
N TRP A 84 -5.43 7.24 -5.02
CA TRP A 84 -5.97 6.30 -4.02
C TRP A 84 -6.91 6.97 -3.03
N HIS A 85 -6.55 8.14 -2.50
CA HIS A 85 -7.39 8.85 -1.54
C HIS A 85 -8.71 9.36 -2.15
N ARG A 86 -8.84 9.45 -3.47
CA ARG A 86 -10.12 9.75 -4.14
C ARG A 86 -11.09 8.57 -4.16
N GLN A 87 -10.63 7.36 -3.84
CA GLN A 87 -11.51 6.21 -3.77
C GLN A 87 -12.29 6.25 -2.46
N ASP A 88 -13.57 6.59 -2.60
CA ASP A 88 -14.53 6.55 -1.52
C ASP A 88 -14.69 5.10 -1.01
N SER A 89 -14.48 4.92 0.30
CA SER A 89 -14.70 3.64 0.96
C SER A 89 -16.17 3.42 1.35
N ARG A 90 -17.08 4.30 0.93
CA ARG A 90 -18.53 4.26 1.20
C ARG A 90 -18.81 4.20 2.70
N GLY A 91 -18.05 4.99 3.47
CA GLY A 91 -18.16 5.03 4.93
C GLY A 91 -17.53 3.84 5.67
N CYS A 92 -16.91 2.88 4.98
CA CYS A 92 -16.21 1.76 5.64
C CYS A 92 -14.79 2.18 6.06
N VAL A 93 -14.35 1.78 7.26
CA VAL A 93 -12.98 2.06 7.76
C VAL A 93 -12.29 0.77 8.19
N GLY A 94 -11.01 0.65 7.86
CA GLY A 94 -10.17 -0.47 8.24
C GLY A 94 -9.54 -1.15 7.03
N ALA A 95 -9.38 -2.47 7.10
CA ALA A 95 -8.95 -3.23 5.94
C ALA A 95 -10.02 -3.18 4.84
N VAL A 96 -9.58 -3.24 3.59
CA VAL A 96 -10.40 -3.05 2.36
C VAL A 96 -11.60 -4.01 2.26
N ASP A 97 -11.57 -5.12 3.00
CA ASP A 97 -12.62 -6.13 3.11
C ASP A 97 -13.65 -5.87 4.23
N HIS A 98 -13.47 -4.84 5.05
CA HIS A 98 -14.47 -4.45 6.05
C HIS A 98 -15.71 -3.86 5.36
N THR A 99 -16.87 -4.33 5.80
CA THR A 99 -18.19 -3.90 5.31
C THR A 99 -18.95 -3.04 6.31
N GLN A 100 -18.37 -2.80 7.49
CA GLN A 100 -19.01 -2.03 8.55
C GLN A 100 -18.68 -0.54 8.40
N GLU A 101 -19.73 0.28 8.36
CA GLU A 101 -19.60 1.74 8.40
C GLU A 101 -18.99 2.19 9.72
N ASN A 102 -18.03 3.09 9.65
CA ASN A 102 -17.36 3.66 10.80
C ASN A 102 -16.76 5.03 10.41
N ILE A 103 -16.21 5.75 11.39
CA ILE A 103 -15.45 6.97 11.16
C ILE A 103 -14.03 6.79 11.67
N TRP A 104 -13.07 7.48 11.04
CA TRP A 104 -11.66 7.41 11.40
C TRP A 104 -11.39 7.57 12.91
N PRO A 105 -11.97 8.56 13.63
CA PRO A 105 -11.71 8.71 15.06
C PRO A 105 -12.13 7.51 15.90
N SER A 106 -13.28 6.90 15.57
CA SER A 106 -13.83 5.75 16.28
C SER A 106 -13.04 4.48 15.98
N TRP A 107 -12.76 4.23 14.71
CA TRP A 107 -11.94 3.09 14.29
C TRP A 107 -10.52 3.16 14.89
N TYR A 108 -9.87 4.32 14.82
CA TYR A 108 -8.50 4.50 15.31
C TYR A 108 -8.44 4.33 16.83
N ARG A 109 -9.39 4.89 17.57
CA ARG A 109 -9.49 4.70 19.03
C ARG A 109 -9.63 3.21 19.36
N GLN A 110 -10.57 2.50 18.73
CA GLN A 110 -10.75 1.07 18.95
C GLN A 110 -9.47 0.28 18.66
N ARG A 111 -8.77 0.61 17.56
CA ARG A 111 -7.51 -0.05 17.21
C ARG A 111 -6.43 0.16 18.28
N VAL A 112 -6.30 1.38 18.80
CA VAL A 112 -5.36 1.70 19.90
C VAL A 112 -5.72 0.95 21.18
N GLU A 113 -7.01 0.84 21.53
CA GLU A 113 -7.47 0.08 22.71
C GLU A 113 -7.14 -1.41 22.59
N VAL A 114 -7.34 -2.00 21.41
CA VAL A 114 -6.94 -3.40 21.16
C VAL A 114 -5.42 -3.55 21.33
N LEU A 115 -4.61 -2.67 20.75
CA LEU A 115 -3.16 -2.73 20.92
C LEU A 115 -2.73 -2.57 22.37
N TRP A 116 -3.38 -1.66 23.11
CA TRP A 116 -3.09 -1.41 24.52
C TRP A 116 -3.42 -2.62 25.39
N THR A 117 -4.59 -3.23 25.19
CA THR A 117 -4.98 -4.46 25.91
C THR A 117 -4.06 -5.63 25.59
N THR A 118 -3.71 -5.83 24.32
CA THR A 118 -2.71 -6.83 23.90
C THR A 118 -1.36 -6.58 24.57
N LEU A 119 -0.87 -5.33 24.57
CA LEU A 119 0.41 -4.98 25.20
C LEU A 119 0.45 -5.35 26.69
N ASN A 120 -0.66 -5.13 27.40
CA ASN A 120 -0.77 -5.42 28.83
C ASN A 120 -0.86 -6.94 29.14
N GLN A 121 -1.16 -7.78 28.15
CA GLN A 121 -1.15 -9.24 28.31
C GLN A 121 0.27 -9.81 28.30
N PHE A 122 1.23 -9.10 27.69
CA PHE A 122 2.62 -9.55 27.61
C PHE A 122 3.44 -9.02 28.79
N SER A 123 4.02 -9.95 29.56
CA SER A 123 4.95 -9.61 30.64
C SER A 123 6.33 -9.19 30.12
N ASN A 124 6.77 -9.74 28.98
CA ASN A 124 8.08 -9.49 28.41
C ASN A 124 7.99 -8.75 27.07
N THR A 125 7.71 -7.45 27.12
CA THR A 125 7.59 -6.58 25.93
C THR A 125 8.91 -5.93 25.52
N GLY A 126 9.95 -6.04 26.34
CA GLY A 126 11.20 -5.28 26.16
C GLY A 126 11.06 -3.77 26.38
N LEU A 127 9.85 -3.27 26.73
CA LEU A 127 9.58 -1.86 26.96
C LEU A 127 9.95 -1.46 28.39
N THR A 128 10.71 -0.39 28.52
CA THR A 128 11.01 0.24 29.81
C THR A 128 9.77 0.94 30.37
N MET A 129 9.79 1.28 31.66
CA MET A 129 8.72 2.12 32.24
C MET A 129 8.63 3.50 31.57
N GLN A 130 9.75 4.02 31.06
CA GLN A 130 9.76 5.29 30.34
C GLN A 130 9.00 5.18 29.01
N ASP A 131 9.19 4.09 28.27
CA ASP A 131 8.46 3.83 27.02
C ASP A 131 6.96 3.73 27.27
N LYS A 132 6.56 3.00 28.32
CA LYS A 132 5.15 2.86 28.73
C LYS A 132 4.52 4.22 29.07
N ARG A 133 5.25 5.12 29.72
CA ARG A 133 4.78 6.49 30.01
C ARG A 133 4.57 7.31 28.74
N ILE A 134 5.43 7.14 27.74
CA ILE A 134 5.27 7.82 26.44
C ILE A 134 4.03 7.29 25.71
N LEU A 135 3.85 5.97 25.67
CA LEU A 135 2.68 5.35 25.04
C LEU A 135 1.37 5.77 25.72
N PHE A 136 1.35 5.81 27.05
CA PHE A 136 0.19 6.28 27.81
C PHE A 136 -0.19 7.72 27.46
N ARG A 137 0.77 8.66 27.49
CA ARG A 137 0.52 10.06 27.12
C ARG A 137 0.06 10.21 25.67
N THR A 138 0.65 9.44 24.76
CA THR A 138 0.27 9.46 23.32
C THR A 138 -1.18 9.00 23.14
N ARG A 139 -1.61 7.98 23.90
CA ARG A 139 -3.00 7.52 23.91
C ARG A 139 -3.96 8.57 24.49
N GLU A 140 -3.56 9.31 25.53
CA GLU A 140 -4.38 10.40 26.09
C GLU A 140 -4.59 11.56 25.11
N CYS A 141 -3.66 11.80 24.19
CA CYS A 141 -3.78 12.84 23.16
C CYS A 141 -4.69 12.48 21.97
N LEU A 142 -5.28 11.28 21.93
CA LEU A 142 -6.15 10.85 20.83
C LEU A 142 -7.32 11.80 20.53
N PRO A 143 -8.05 12.35 21.53
CA PRO A 143 -9.12 13.31 21.24
C PRO A 143 -8.61 14.56 20.52
N SER A 144 -7.46 15.10 20.95
CA SER A 144 -6.84 16.26 20.33
C SER A 144 -6.33 15.97 18.91
N LEU A 145 -5.88 14.74 18.63
CA LEU A 145 -5.47 14.33 17.28
C LEU A 145 -6.61 14.42 16.26
N PHE A 146 -7.85 14.14 16.70
CA PHE A 146 -9.04 14.15 15.86
C PHE A 146 -9.92 15.39 16.06
N GLU A 147 -9.42 16.42 16.74
CA GLU A 147 -10.17 17.65 16.95
C GLU A 147 -10.47 18.33 15.61
N GLY A 148 -11.76 18.57 15.33
CA GLY A 148 -12.21 19.13 14.06
C GLY A 148 -12.11 18.20 12.85
N PHE A 149 -11.75 16.93 13.03
CA PHE A 149 -11.62 15.97 11.93
C PHE A 149 -12.99 15.49 11.44
N ASN A 150 -13.32 15.75 10.17
CA ASN A 150 -14.58 15.33 9.53
C ASN A 150 -14.38 14.86 8.09
N ASP A 151 -13.18 14.36 7.75
CA ASP A 151 -12.91 13.87 6.41
C ASP A 151 -13.56 12.52 6.16
N ASN A 152 -13.88 12.28 4.88
CA ASN A 152 -14.43 11.02 4.42
C ASN A 152 -13.44 9.87 4.62
N CYS A 153 -14.00 8.67 4.64
CA CYS A 153 -13.21 7.45 4.69
C CYS A 153 -12.71 7.14 3.26
N VAL A 154 -11.39 7.01 3.13
CA VAL A 154 -10.72 6.88 1.84
C VAL A 154 -9.81 5.67 1.85
N LEU A 155 -9.50 5.15 0.68
CA LEU A 155 -8.49 4.11 0.55
C LEU A 155 -7.10 4.66 0.89
N VAL A 156 -6.47 4.08 1.92
CA VAL A 156 -5.11 4.39 2.34
C VAL A 156 -4.21 3.19 2.09
N HIS A 157 -3.04 3.42 1.48
CA HIS A 157 -2.04 2.37 1.35
C HIS A 157 -1.23 2.22 2.64
N GLY A 158 -1.53 1.15 3.39
CA GLY A 158 -1.01 0.93 4.75
C GLY A 158 0.50 0.73 4.88
N ASN A 159 1.24 0.51 3.79
CA ASN A 159 2.71 0.44 3.80
C ASN A 159 3.33 1.22 2.63
N PHE A 160 2.98 2.51 2.51
CA PHE A 160 3.46 3.35 1.42
C PHE A 160 4.93 3.76 1.63
N CYS A 161 5.84 3.05 0.98
CA CYS A 161 7.27 3.33 1.03
C CYS A 161 7.90 3.28 -0.36
N LEU A 162 9.12 3.80 -0.50
CA LEU A 162 9.81 3.82 -1.79
C LEU A 162 10.06 2.40 -2.36
N ARG A 163 10.11 1.35 -1.51
CA ARG A 163 10.24 -0.06 -1.93
C ARG A 163 8.96 -0.63 -2.53
N SER A 164 7.81 -0.16 -2.06
CA SER A 164 6.52 -0.61 -2.58
C SER A 164 6.14 0.07 -3.89
N MET A 165 7.07 0.81 -4.51
CA MET A 165 6.86 1.53 -5.75
C MET A 165 7.93 1.21 -6.79
N LEU A 166 7.52 1.11 -8.04
CA LEU A 166 8.37 0.88 -9.19
C LEU A 166 8.29 2.06 -10.16
N LYS A 167 9.46 2.53 -10.61
CA LYS A 167 9.62 3.45 -11.73
C LYS A 167 10.18 2.71 -12.95
N ASP A 168 9.89 3.18 -14.14
CA ASP A 168 10.38 2.54 -15.36
C ASP A 168 11.91 2.70 -15.51
N ALA A 169 12.61 1.60 -15.78
CA ALA A 169 14.07 1.60 -15.91
C ALA A 169 14.57 2.18 -17.26
N ARG A 170 13.64 2.42 -18.21
CA ARG A 170 13.92 2.60 -19.64
C ARG A 170 13.67 4.01 -20.19
N SER A 171 13.48 5.05 -19.37
CA SER A 171 13.52 6.43 -19.87
C SER A 171 14.97 6.81 -20.28
N ARG A 172 15.44 6.23 -21.39
CA ARG A 172 16.70 6.53 -22.08
C ARG A 172 16.32 7.38 -23.29
N SER A 173 16.21 8.69 -23.12
CA SER A 173 16.47 9.60 -24.22
C SER A 173 18.00 9.58 -24.43
N ALA A 174 18.44 8.81 -25.42
CA ALA A 174 19.77 9.02 -25.98
C ALA A 174 19.78 10.38 -26.71
N PRO A 175 20.90 11.13 -26.74
CA PRO A 175 21.02 12.29 -27.61
C PRO A 175 21.24 11.76 -29.03
N GLY A 176 20.23 11.90 -29.90
CA GLY A 176 20.30 11.37 -31.27
C GLY A 176 19.01 11.60 -32.04
N ASP A 177 18.97 12.78 -32.67
CA ASP A 177 18.35 13.14 -33.96
C ASP A 177 17.12 12.38 -34.51
N GLY A 178 16.12 13.14 -34.96
CA GLY A 178 15.08 12.67 -35.88
C GLY A 178 13.63 12.75 -35.40
N ARG A 179 13.02 13.93 -35.57
CA ARG A 179 11.58 14.28 -35.73
C ARG A 179 10.50 13.57 -34.86
N PRO A 180 9.54 14.30 -34.27
CA PRO A 180 8.49 13.71 -33.45
C PRO A 180 7.51 12.92 -34.32
N ARG A 181 7.44 11.61 -34.14
CA ARG A 181 6.25 10.83 -34.47
C ARG A 181 5.20 11.13 -33.40
N ALA A 182 4.11 11.76 -33.81
CA ALA A 182 2.87 11.77 -33.06
C ALA A 182 2.46 10.30 -32.87
N ASP A 183 2.58 9.80 -31.64
CA ASP A 183 1.96 8.60 -31.06
C ASP A 183 2.86 8.02 -29.96
N THR A 184 3.08 8.78 -28.88
CA THR A 184 3.58 8.21 -27.61
C THR A 184 3.35 9.17 -26.44
N VAL A 185 2.08 9.53 -26.20
CA VAL A 185 1.68 10.04 -24.87
C VAL A 185 1.49 8.83 -23.94
N GLY A 186 2.58 8.11 -23.70
CA GLY A 186 2.65 7.00 -22.74
C GLY A 186 3.17 7.54 -21.42
N ALA A 187 2.29 8.17 -20.63
CA ALA A 187 2.61 8.75 -19.33
C ALA A 187 3.38 7.75 -18.46
N GLU A 188 4.60 8.14 -18.06
CA GLU A 188 5.43 7.47 -17.08
C GLU A 188 4.64 7.45 -15.75
N ARG A 189 4.04 6.31 -15.40
CA ARG A 189 3.22 6.15 -14.18
C ARG A 189 3.98 5.31 -13.16
N VAL A 190 4.11 5.84 -11.95
CA VAL A 190 4.53 5.09 -10.76
C VAL A 190 3.58 3.90 -10.56
N ARG A 191 4.14 2.71 -10.42
CA ARG A 191 3.39 1.47 -10.20
C ARG A 191 3.62 1.00 -8.78
N THR A 192 2.61 0.47 -8.15
CA THR A 192 2.70 0.05 -6.75
C THR A 192 2.74 -1.47 -6.68
N VAL A 193 3.66 -1.98 -5.87
CA VAL A 193 3.75 -3.37 -5.45
C VAL A 193 3.01 -3.46 -4.12
N SER A 194 2.30 -4.58 -3.90
CA SER A 194 1.51 -4.81 -2.69
C SER A 194 2.24 -4.48 -1.39
N PRO A 195 1.51 -4.08 -0.34
CA PRO A 195 2.05 -3.51 0.91
C PRO A 195 2.88 -4.48 1.76
N ASP A 196 2.93 -5.76 1.43
CA ASP A 196 3.78 -6.71 2.13
C ASP A 196 4.90 -7.11 1.17
N GLY A 197 6.16 -6.91 1.57
CA GLY A 197 7.34 -7.18 0.73
C GLY A 197 7.45 -8.61 0.20
#